data_AF-A0A3M5L121-F1
#
_entry.id   AF-A0A3M5L121-F1
#
_cell.length_a   1.000
_cell.length_b   1.000
_cell.length_c   1.000
_cell.angle_alpha   90.00
_cell.angle_beta   90.00
_cell.angle_gamma   90.00
#
_symmetry.space_group_name_H-M   'P 1'
#
loop_
_entity.id
_entity.type
_entity.pdbx_description
1 polymer ?
#
loop_
_entity_poly.entity_id
_entity_poly.type
_entity_poly.pdbx_seq_one_letter_code
_entity_poly.pdbx_strand_id
1 'polypeptide(L)'
;EWNDLWLLLEVIHEGKQPQVLGENVTSDVTDNKDDFHQGYRNHFLATPWDAHYRPALEHPKPKALGIQTAFVTGPPGEEIHCDEYGRVKVQFHWDRDGQANDNSSCWLRVATGWAGNAYGGIATPRVGMEVLVTFLEGDPDQPLISGCLFHKENVVPYDLPANKTRSTFKTLSSPGGKGYNEFRIEDKKGAEQIYLHAQRDWDENIEHDQKIHIGNERHDTVEADVFSEFKVEEHRITHLDRKTEARADDHLTVGVTRHVKIGAA
;
A
#
# COMPACT_ATOMS: atom_id res chain seq x y z
N GLU A 1 13.63 38.10 -47.58
CA GLU A 1 15.00 38.65 -47.48
C GLU A 1 15.74 37.80 -46.45
N TRP A 2 17.03 37.51 -46.65
CA TRP A 2 17.79 36.59 -45.76
C TRP A 2 18.65 37.34 -44.73
N ASN A 3 18.74 38.67 -44.86
CA ASN A 3 19.42 39.56 -43.92
C ASN A 3 18.40 40.03 -42.87
N ASP A 4 18.21 39.22 -41.83
CA ASP A 4 17.27 39.48 -40.74
C ASP A 4 17.88 39.03 -39.40
N LEU A 5 17.13 39.13 -38.30
CA LEU A 5 17.52 38.57 -37.02
C LEU A 5 17.47 37.04 -37.05
N TRP A 6 18.55 36.42 -36.58
CA TRP A 6 18.72 34.97 -36.48
C TRP A 6 19.06 34.59 -35.05
N LEU A 7 18.43 33.53 -34.54
CA LEU A 7 18.80 32.92 -33.27
C LEU A 7 19.87 31.86 -33.53
N LEU A 8 21.07 32.06 -32.97
CA LEU A 8 22.17 31.09 -33.02
C LEU A 8 21.86 29.92 -32.07
N LEU A 9 21.89 28.70 -32.59
CA LEU A 9 21.64 27.46 -31.85
C LEU A 9 22.95 26.77 -31.44
N GLU A 10 23.95 26.84 -32.31
CA GLU A 10 25.28 26.26 -32.09
C GLU A 10 26.32 27.14 -32.78
N VAL A 11 27.50 27.30 -32.16
CA VAL A 11 28.65 27.94 -32.78
C VAL A 11 29.88 27.07 -32.53
N ILE A 12 30.46 26.56 -33.61
CA ILE A 12 31.68 25.77 -33.60
C ILE A 12 32.82 26.68 -34.03
N HIS A 13 33.80 26.84 -33.15
CA HIS A 13 34.97 27.69 -33.36
C HIS A 13 36.19 26.82 -33.70
N GLU A 14 36.91 27.16 -34.77
CA GLU A 14 38.16 26.50 -35.14
C GLU A 14 39.26 27.53 -35.30
N GLY A 15 40.31 27.41 -34.48
CA GLY A 15 41.50 28.25 -34.55
C GLY A 15 42.72 27.40 -34.86
N LYS A 16 43.54 27.81 -35.84
CA LYS A 16 44.82 27.18 -36.16
C LYS A 16 45.95 28.20 -36.15
N GLN A 17 46.98 27.93 -35.37
CA GLN A 17 48.20 28.74 -35.33
C GLN A 17 49.42 27.81 -35.39
N PRO A 18 49.94 27.51 -36.59
CA PRO A 18 51.02 26.54 -36.76
C PRO A 18 52.43 27.06 -36.40
N GLN A 19 52.58 28.30 -35.95
CA GLN A 19 53.91 28.91 -35.72
C GLN A 19 54.57 28.43 -34.42
N VAL A 20 55.86 28.06 -34.52
CA VAL A 20 56.84 28.19 -33.43
C VAL A 20 57.54 29.55 -33.57
N LEU A 21 57.93 30.15 -32.45
CA LEU A 21 58.49 31.51 -32.35
C LEU A 21 59.62 31.76 -33.38
N GLY A 22 59.37 32.56 -34.42
CA GLY A 22 60.39 33.05 -35.35
C GLY A 22 60.12 32.98 -36.87
N GLU A 23 59.03 32.36 -37.34
CA GLU A 23 58.74 32.25 -38.79
C GLU A 23 57.63 33.21 -39.30
N ASN A 24 57.90 33.86 -40.44
CA ASN A 24 56.97 34.78 -41.13
C ASN A 24 55.89 34.04 -41.94
N VAL A 25 54.69 34.62 -41.99
CA VAL A 25 53.46 34.11 -42.59
C VAL A 25 53.56 34.00 -44.12
N THR A 26 53.30 32.84 -44.72
CA THR A 26 52.83 32.73 -46.12
C THR A 26 51.34 32.44 -46.10
N SER A 27 50.53 33.49 -46.14
CA SER A 27 49.08 33.36 -46.33
C SER A 27 48.81 32.80 -47.72
N ASP A 28 48.06 31.70 -47.80
CA ASP A 28 47.32 31.22 -48.97
C ASP A 28 48.06 31.16 -50.32
N VAL A 29 48.72 30.04 -50.62
CA VAL A 29 49.05 29.68 -52.03
C VAL A 29 48.91 28.18 -52.32
N THR A 30 47.82 27.56 -51.85
CA THR A 30 47.38 26.29 -52.44
C THR A 30 45.96 26.47 -52.97
N ASP A 31 45.75 26.21 -54.26
CA ASP A 31 44.43 26.26 -54.93
C ASP A 31 43.38 25.28 -54.35
N ASN A 32 43.76 24.51 -53.33
CA ASN A 32 42.89 23.59 -52.61
C ASN A 32 42.18 24.32 -51.47
N LYS A 33 40.98 24.84 -51.75
CA LYS A 33 40.17 25.67 -50.84
C LYS A 33 39.61 24.93 -49.61
N ASP A 34 39.79 23.61 -49.52
CA ASP A 34 39.23 22.79 -48.43
C ASP A 34 40.15 22.65 -47.22
N ASP A 35 41.39 23.15 -47.29
CA ASP A 35 42.40 22.88 -46.27
C ASP A 35 42.62 24.14 -45.40
N PHE A 36 41.97 24.18 -44.23
CA PHE A 36 42.10 25.29 -43.28
C PHE A 36 43.45 25.19 -42.57
N HIS A 37 44.39 26.08 -42.87
CA HIS A 37 45.79 25.96 -42.42
C HIS A 37 46.19 26.91 -41.29
N GLN A 38 45.65 28.13 -41.27
CA GLN A 38 45.97 29.15 -40.29
C GLN A 38 44.80 30.15 -40.14
N GLY A 39 44.63 30.71 -38.95
CA GLY A 39 43.62 31.73 -38.66
C GLY A 39 42.49 31.22 -37.78
N TYR A 40 41.37 31.92 -37.80
CA TYR A 40 40.17 31.59 -37.04
C TYR A 40 38.97 31.54 -37.97
N ARG A 41 38.16 30.48 -37.87
CA ARG A 41 36.86 30.36 -38.54
C ARG A 41 35.81 29.85 -37.57
N ASN A 42 34.56 30.18 -37.83
CA ASN A 42 33.43 29.60 -37.12
C ASN A 42 32.37 29.10 -38.08
N HIS A 43 31.73 28.00 -37.71
CA HIS A 43 30.51 27.50 -38.33
C HIS A 43 29.40 27.63 -37.30
N PHE A 44 28.19 28.01 -37.73
CA PHE A 44 27.08 28.16 -36.81
C PHE A 44 25.79 27.60 -37.40
N LEU A 45 24.93 27.09 -36.52
CA LEU A 45 23.57 26.71 -36.84
C LEU A 45 22.64 27.82 -36.34
N ALA A 46 21.71 28.28 -37.17
CA ALA A 46 20.78 29.32 -36.80
C ALA A 46 19.36 29.02 -37.27
N THR A 47 18.38 29.55 -36.54
CA THR A 47 16.96 29.54 -36.90
C THR A 47 16.44 30.98 -37.00
N PRO A 48 15.43 31.29 -37.82
CA PRO A 48 14.85 32.64 -37.86
C PRO A 48 14.42 33.10 -36.46
N TRP A 49 14.59 34.38 -36.14
CA TRP A 49 14.29 34.93 -34.82
C TRP A 49 12.83 34.69 -34.37
N ASP A 50 11.88 34.78 -35.30
CA ASP A 50 10.46 34.59 -35.01
C ASP A 50 10.04 33.11 -34.93
N ALA A 51 10.94 32.17 -35.25
CA ALA A 51 10.69 30.75 -35.11
C ALA A 51 10.88 30.30 -33.65
N HIS A 52 9.86 29.66 -33.08
CA HIS A 52 9.93 29.15 -31.71
C HIS A 52 10.89 27.95 -31.64
N TYR A 53 12.06 28.15 -31.03
CA TYR A 53 13.01 27.08 -30.80
C TYR A 53 12.60 26.20 -29.61
N ARG A 54 12.66 24.88 -29.79
CA ARG A 54 12.55 23.89 -28.72
C ARG A 54 13.80 22.99 -28.76
N PRO A 55 14.52 22.81 -27.64
CA PRO A 55 15.67 21.90 -27.59
C PRO A 55 15.27 20.48 -27.99
N ALA A 56 16.20 19.77 -28.61
CA ALA A 56 16.02 18.35 -28.90
C ALA A 56 15.94 17.54 -27.58
N LEU A 57 15.14 16.48 -27.57
CA LEU A 57 15.00 15.59 -26.42
C LEU A 57 16.16 14.58 -26.39
N GLU A 58 17.38 15.07 -26.14
CA GLU A 58 18.60 14.25 -26.14
C GLU A 58 18.80 13.45 -24.85
N HIS A 59 18.15 13.89 -23.77
CA HIS A 59 18.25 13.26 -22.46
C HIS A 59 16.98 12.47 -22.17
N PRO A 60 16.98 11.13 -22.36
CA PRO A 60 15.83 10.32 -22.03
C PRO A 60 15.54 10.38 -20.52
N LYS A 61 14.25 10.39 -20.15
CA LYS A 61 13.85 10.35 -18.75
C LYS A 61 14.41 9.09 -18.06
N PRO A 62 14.99 9.20 -16.85
CA PRO A 62 15.40 8.05 -16.07
C PRO A 62 14.23 7.08 -15.86
N LYS A 63 14.52 5.77 -15.88
CA LYS A 63 13.52 4.73 -15.67
C LYS A 63 13.84 3.91 -14.42
N ALA A 64 12.82 3.67 -13.60
CA ALA A 64 12.86 2.69 -12.54
C ALA A 64 12.44 1.32 -13.09
N LEU A 65 13.42 0.47 -13.38
CA LEU A 65 13.21 -0.81 -14.09
C LEU A 65 12.63 -1.94 -13.21
N GLY A 66 12.21 -1.64 -11.99
CA GLY A 66 11.71 -2.66 -11.08
C GLY A 66 10.98 -2.08 -9.87
N ILE A 67 10.54 -3.00 -9.03
CA ILE A 67 9.91 -2.70 -7.75
C ILE A 67 11.02 -2.42 -6.74
N GLN A 68 10.82 -1.40 -5.92
CA GLN A 68 11.71 -1.07 -4.81
C GLN A 68 10.96 -1.21 -3.50
N THR A 69 11.68 -1.27 -2.37
CA THR A 69 11.05 -1.14 -1.06
C THR A 69 11.25 0.26 -0.48
N ALA A 70 10.33 0.68 0.37
CA ALA A 70 10.36 1.95 1.09
C ALA A 70 9.67 1.77 2.45
N PHE A 71 9.93 2.68 3.39
CA PHE A 71 9.22 2.69 4.67
C PHE A 71 8.12 3.73 4.66
N VAL A 72 6.95 3.39 5.20
CA VAL A 72 5.85 4.34 5.39
C VAL A 72 6.25 5.38 6.45
N THR A 73 5.96 6.64 6.17
CA THR A 73 6.35 7.80 6.98
C THR A 73 5.12 8.63 7.35
N GLY A 74 5.25 9.44 8.40
CA GLY A 74 4.20 10.34 8.87
C GLY A 74 4.71 11.31 9.92
N PRO A 75 3.86 12.19 10.45
CA PRO A 75 4.21 13.10 11.53
C PRO A 75 4.74 12.36 12.77
N PRO A 76 5.60 13.00 13.59
CA PRO A 76 6.09 12.41 14.82
C PRO A 76 4.95 11.97 15.75
N GLY A 77 4.95 10.69 16.15
CA GLY A 77 3.96 10.12 17.08
C GLY A 77 2.68 9.58 16.43
N GLU A 78 2.54 9.68 15.10
CA GLU A 78 1.38 9.16 14.38
C GLU A 78 1.63 7.72 13.90
N GLU A 79 0.72 6.80 14.20
CA GLU A 79 0.82 5.40 13.75
C GLU A 79 0.25 5.19 12.34
N ILE A 80 -0.73 6.01 11.94
CA ILE A 80 -1.45 5.87 10.66
C ILE A 80 -1.55 7.25 10.03
N HIS A 81 -0.79 7.48 8.96
CA HIS A 81 -0.78 8.75 8.22
C HIS A 81 -1.27 8.55 6.80
N CYS A 82 -2.54 8.87 6.55
CA CYS A 82 -3.16 8.76 5.23
C CYS A 82 -4.11 9.92 4.91
N ASP A 83 -4.38 10.13 3.63
CA ASP A 83 -5.37 11.12 3.17
C ASP A 83 -6.75 10.50 2.86
N GLU A 84 -7.67 11.31 2.33
CA GLU A 84 -9.05 10.92 2.01
C GLU A 84 -9.16 9.77 0.99
N TYR A 85 -8.09 9.48 0.24
CA TYR A 85 -8.03 8.40 -0.75
C TYR A 85 -7.29 7.16 -0.24
N GLY A 86 -6.90 7.14 1.05
CA GLY A 86 -6.10 6.07 1.63
C GLY A 86 -4.67 6.02 1.09
N ARG A 87 -4.16 7.14 0.54
CA ARG A 87 -2.75 7.25 0.12
C ARG A 87 -1.88 7.43 1.36
N VAL A 88 -0.64 6.98 1.27
CA VAL A 88 0.37 7.14 2.34
C VAL A 88 1.63 7.82 1.80
N LYS A 89 2.49 8.30 2.69
CA LYS A 89 3.81 8.81 2.33
C LYS A 89 4.88 7.80 2.69
N VAL A 90 5.99 7.80 1.95
CA VAL A 90 7.10 6.86 2.15
C VAL A 90 8.44 7.57 2.10
N GLN A 91 9.47 6.93 2.64
CA GLN A 91 10.86 7.28 2.36
C GLN A 91 11.56 6.09 1.71
N PHE A 92 12.18 6.34 0.56
CA PHE A 92 13.00 5.37 -0.13
C PHE A 92 14.39 5.26 0.50
N HIS A 93 15.01 4.09 0.40
CA HIS A 93 16.35 3.85 1.00
C HIS A 93 17.47 4.72 0.40
N TRP A 94 17.29 5.19 -0.83
CA TRP A 94 18.25 6.06 -1.52
C TRP A 94 18.00 7.55 -1.25
N ASP A 95 16.90 7.90 -0.59
CA ASP A 95 16.60 9.28 -0.20
C ASP A 95 17.42 9.65 1.05
N ARG A 96 18.42 10.50 0.81
CA ARG A 96 19.37 10.99 1.83
C ARG A 96 18.92 12.29 2.48
N ASP A 97 18.00 13.02 1.85
CA ASP A 97 17.53 14.32 2.33
C ASP A 97 16.24 14.16 3.17
N GLY A 98 15.50 13.09 2.95
CA GLY A 98 14.31 12.71 3.71
C GLY A 98 14.58 12.52 5.20
N GLN A 99 13.66 13.05 6.02
CA GLN A 99 13.75 13.06 7.49
C GLN A 99 12.82 12.03 8.16
N ALA A 100 12.30 11.07 7.40
CA ALA A 100 11.33 10.06 7.82
C ALA A 100 10.07 10.66 8.46
N ASN A 101 9.61 11.79 7.91
CA ASN A 101 8.45 12.54 8.39
C ASN A 101 7.38 12.71 7.29
N ASP A 102 6.37 13.52 7.57
CA ASP A 102 5.26 13.85 6.68
C ASP A 102 5.67 14.60 5.40
N ASN A 103 6.93 14.97 5.22
CA ASN A 103 7.43 15.65 4.02
C ASN A 103 8.35 14.75 3.15
N SER A 104 8.49 13.47 3.50
CA SER A 104 9.42 12.54 2.82
C SER A 104 9.06 12.25 1.36
N SER A 105 7.77 12.26 1.01
CA SER A 105 7.32 12.03 -0.37
C SER A 105 6.02 12.74 -0.70
N CYS A 106 5.61 12.63 -1.98
CA CYS A 106 4.23 12.83 -2.39
C CYS A 106 3.32 11.72 -1.81
N TRP A 107 2.02 11.85 -2.03
CA TRP A 107 1.04 10.82 -1.64
C TRP A 107 1.06 9.65 -2.64
N LEU A 108 1.37 8.45 -2.15
CA LEU A 108 1.36 7.22 -2.93
C LEU A 108 0.05 6.47 -2.74
N ARG A 109 -0.59 6.09 -3.86
CA ARG A 109 -1.75 5.18 -3.82
C ARG A 109 -1.32 3.79 -3.40
N VAL A 110 -2.16 3.12 -2.63
CA VAL A 110 -1.97 1.74 -2.16
C VAL A 110 -2.88 0.83 -2.97
N ALA A 111 -2.31 -0.14 -3.67
CA ALA A 111 -3.06 -1.17 -4.36
C ALA A 111 -3.76 -2.08 -3.34
N THR A 112 -5.04 -2.33 -3.55
CA THR A 112 -5.82 -3.30 -2.78
C THR A 112 -6.25 -4.45 -3.69
N GLY A 113 -6.48 -5.63 -3.11
CA GLY A 113 -6.92 -6.80 -3.89
C GLY A 113 -8.33 -6.65 -4.48
N TRP A 114 -9.14 -5.73 -3.96
CA TRP A 114 -10.50 -5.49 -4.41
C TRP A 114 -10.95 -4.07 -4.06
N ALA A 115 -11.16 -3.22 -5.06
CA ALA A 115 -11.60 -1.84 -4.91
C ALA A 115 -12.75 -1.52 -5.88
N GLY A 116 -13.89 -1.10 -5.34
CA GLY A 116 -15.07 -0.67 -6.09
C GLY A 116 -15.60 0.68 -5.60
N ASN A 117 -16.72 1.12 -6.17
CA ASN A 117 -17.36 2.37 -5.78
C ASN A 117 -18.00 2.26 -4.38
N ALA A 118 -17.25 2.66 -3.34
CA ALA A 118 -17.62 2.55 -1.92
C ALA A 118 -17.79 1.11 -1.39
N TYR A 119 -17.10 0.13 -1.98
CA TYR A 119 -16.99 -1.24 -1.47
C TYR A 119 -15.63 -1.86 -1.81
N GLY A 120 -15.19 -2.87 -1.06
CA GLY A 120 -13.91 -3.55 -1.27
C GLY A 120 -13.13 -3.77 0.02
N GLY A 121 -11.86 -4.14 -0.13
CA GLY A 121 -10.92 -4.32 0.99
C GLY A 121 -9.99 -3.11 1.13
N ILE A 122 -9.83 -2.62 2.36
CA ILE A 122 -8.86 -1.56 2.70
C ILE A 122 -8.06 -1.97 3.94
N ALA A 123 -6.74 -1.90 3.82
CA ALA A 123 -5.80 -2.13 4.90
C ALA A 123 -4.67 -1.11 4.77
N THR A 124 -4.84 0.05 5.39
CA THR A 124 -3.90 1.17 5.27
C THR A 124 -2.55 0.82 5.93
N PRO A 125 -1.43 0.89 5.18
CA PRO A 125 -0.10 0.72 5.75
C PRO A 125 0.16 1.75 6.86
N ARG A 126 0.75 1.29 7.96
CA ARG A 126 1.09 2.11 9.13
C ARG A 126 2.50 2.66 9.02
N VAL A 127 2.76 3.77 9.69
CA VAL A 127 4.10 4.36 9.80
C VAL A 127 5.10 3.31 10.31
N GLY A 128 6.24 3.18 9.65
CA GLY A 128 7.26 2.18 9.95
C GLY A 128 7.07 0.82 9.24
N MET A 129 5.95 0.58 8.55
CA MET A 129 5.81 -0.63 7.72
C MET A 129 6.67 -0.53 6.46
N GLU A 130 7.30 -1.63 6.07
CA GLU A 130 7.98 -1.74 4.78
C GLU A 130 6.98 -2.10 3.67
N VAL A 131 7.01 -1.32 2.59
CA VAL A 131 6.11 -1.46 1.44
C VAL A 131 6.89 -1.69 0.15
N LEU A 132 6.28 -2.42 -0.78
CA LEU A 132 6.73 -2.55 -2.16
C LEU A 132 6.18 -1.37 -2.97
N VAL A 133 7.05 -0.65 -3.67
CA VAL A 133 6.72 0.47 -4.52
C VAL A 133 7.06 0.14 -5.97
N THR A 134 6.03 0.13 -6.81
CA THR A 134 6.12 -0.02 -8.27
C THR A 134 6.01 1.37 -8.92
N PHE A 135 6.65 1.55 -10.07
CA PHE A 135 6.61 2.79 -10.84
C PHE A 135 5.83 2.58 -12.14
N LEU A 136 4.74 3.33 -12.33
CA LEU A 136 3.89 3.19 -13.52
C LEU A 136 4.68 3.53 -14.78
N GLU A 137 4.64 2.66 -15.80
CA GLU A 137 5.46 2.78 -17.02
C GLU A 137 6.98 2.92 -16.76
N GLY A 138 7.44 2.52 -15.57
CA GLY A 138 8.82 2.70 -15.12
C GLY A 138 9.19 4.16 -14.82
N ASP A 139 8.21 5.05 -14.66
CA ASP A 139 8.42 6.47 -14.36
C ASP A 139 8.65 6.70 -12.85
N PRO A 140 9.85 7.15 -12.41
CA PRO A 140 10.13 7.45 -11.01
C PRO A 140 9.16 8.46 -10.36
N ASP A 141 8.53 9.32 -11.17
CA ASP A 141 7.58 10.34 -10.69
C ASP A 141 6.16 9.78 -10.49
N GLN A 142 5.92 8.51 -10.83
CA GLN A 142 4.61 7.84 -10.72
C GLN A 142 4.67 6.60 -9.82
N PRO A 143 5.02 6.74 -8.53
CA PRO A 143 5.06 5.64 -7.59
C PRO A 143 3.66 5.15 -7.17
N LEU A 144 3.54 3.84 -6.98
CA LEU A 144 2.36 3.13 -6.51
C LEU A 144 2.79 2.03 -5.54
N ILE A 145 2.17 1.95 -4.36
CA ILE A 145 2.42 0.85 -3.43
C ILE A 145 1.67 -0.39 -3.92
N SER A 146 2.39 -1.50 -4.08
CA SER A 146 1.86 -2.77 -4.60
C SER A 146 1.77 -3.89 -3.55
N GLY A 147 2.35 -3.69 -2.36
CA GLY A 147 2.27 -4.65 -1.27
C GLY A 147 3.01 -4.20 0.00
N CYS A 148 2.91 -5.01 1.06
CA CYS A 148 3.63 -4.83 2.32
C CYS A 148 4.49 -6.07 2.61
N LEU A 149 5.60 -5.90 3.32
CA LEU A 149 6.54 -6.97 3.65
C LEU A 149 6.73 -7.11 5.16
N PHE A 150 6.91 -8.35 5.60
CA PHE A 150 7.47 -8.65 6.91
C PHE A 150 9.00 -8.76 6.82
N HIS A 151 9.68 -8.38 7.89
CA HIS A 151 11.13 -8.47 8.03
C HIS A 151 11.51 -8.71 9.51
N LYS A 152 12.79 -8.54 9.86
CA LYS A 152 13.30 -8.85 11.20
C LYS A 152 12.67 -8.04 12.33
N GLU A 153 12.28 -6.80 12.06
CA GLU A 153 11.67 -5.90 13.07
C GLU A 153 10.15 -5.95 12.98
N ASN A 154 9.58 -5.91 11.77
CA ASN A 154 8.17 -6.20 11.51
C ASN A 154 7.99 -7.70 11.28
N VAL A 155 7.94 -8.47 12.37
CA VAL A 155 7.83 -9.93 12.31
C VAL A 155 6.43 -10.40 11.89
N VAL A 156 6.37 -11.61 11.35
CA VAL A 156 5.10 -12.30 11.05
C VAL A 156 4.24 -12.51 12.32
N PRO A 157 2.90 -12.57 12.22
CA PRO A 157 2.02 -12.68 13.39
C PRO A 157 2.18 -13.95 14.25
N TYR A 158 2.76 -15.00 13.69
CA TYR A 158 3.04 -16.28 14.35
C TYR A 158 4.41 -16.79 13.96
N ASP A 159 5.09 -17.45 14.90
CA ASP A 159 6.42 -18.01 14.66
C ASP A 159 6.41 -19.00 13.48
N LEU A 160 7.26 -18.73 12.49
CA LEU A 160 7.52 -19.59 11.35
C LEU A 160 8.92 -20.20 11.45
N PRO A 161 9.13 -21.46 11.02
CA PRO A 161 8.19 -22.31 10.27
C PRO A 161 7.24 -23.15 11.15
N ALA A 162 7.25 -22.98 12.47
CA ALA A 162 6.48 -23.81 13.40
C ALA A 162 4.96 -23.82 13.10
N ASN A 163 4.40 -22.66 12.73
CA ASN A 163 2.97 -22.48 12.46
C ASN A 163 2.65 -22.31 10.96
N LYS A 164 3.39 -23.00 10.07
CA LYS A 164 3.27 -22.85 8.61
C LYS A 164 1.91 -23.22 7.99
N THR A 165 1.04 -23.88 8.74
CA THR A 165 -0.34 -24.24 8.33
C THR A 165 -1.39 -23.23 8.78
N ARG A 166 -0.97 -22.10 9.38
CA ARG A 166 -1.87 -21.03 9.79
C ARG A 166 -1.94 -19.93 8.75
N SER A 167 -3.16 -19.56 8.40
CA SER A 167 -3.49 -18.34 7.66
C SER A 167 -4.20 -17.38 8.61
N THR A 168 -3.85 -16.09 8.62
CA THR A 168 -4.46 -15.12 9.55
C THR A 168 -4.62 -13.74 8.93
N PHE A 169 -5.69 -13.07 9.30
CA PHE A 169 -5.86 -11.62 9.20
C PHE A 169 -5.91 -11.06 10.62
N LYS A 170 -4.77 -10.55 11.10
CA LYS A 170 -4.61 -10.01 12.45
C LYS A 170 -4.32 -8.52 12.40
N THR A 171 -5.11 -7.75 13.13
CA THR A 171 -5.00 -6.29 13.24
C THR A 171 -4.37 -5.90 14.58
N LEU A 172 -4.07 -4.62 14.77
CA LEU A 172 -3.56 -4.09 16.03
C LEU A 172 -4.38 -2.86 16.42
N SER A 173 -4.84 -2.76 17.66
CA SER A 173 -5.50 -1.54 18.13
C SER A 173 -4.60 -0.32 17.94
N SER A 174 -5.18 0.84 17.61
CA SER A 174 -4.45 2.09 17.38
C SER A 174 -5.25 3.25 17.97
N PRO A 175 -4.60 4.29 18.52
CA PRO A 175 -3.17 4.42 18.80
C PRO A 175 -2.71 3.64 20.06
N GLY A 176 -1.42 3.34 20.17
CA GLY A 176 -0.76 2.80 21.36
C GLY A 176 -0.99 1.31 21.62
N GLY A 177 -1.14 0.51 20.56
CA GLY A 177 -1.77 -0.82 20.57
C GLY A 177 -1.39 -1.79 21.70
N LYS A 178 -2.39 -2.23 22.46
CA LYS A 178 -2.31 -3.28 23.51
C LYS A 178 -3.31 -4.43 23.30
N GLY A 179 -3.91 -4.52 22.11
CA GLY A 179 -4.98 -5.45 21.77
C GLY A 179 -5.08 -5.70 20.26
N TYR A 180 -5.85 -6.71 19.85
CA TYR A 180 -5.96 -7.11 18.45
C TYR A 180 -7.31 -7.74 18.11
N ASN A 181 -7.78 -7.54 16.88
CA ASN A 181 -8.81 -8.39 16.28
C ASN A 181 -8.14 -9.39 15.33
N GLU A 182 -8.69 -10.60 15.25
CA GLU A 182 -8.11 -11.65 14.43
C GLU A 182 -9.15 -12.59 13.84
N PHE A 183 -8.98 -12.91 12.56
CA PHE A 183 -9.56 -14.08 11.92
C PHE A 183 -8.44 -15.03 11.48
N ARG A 184 -8.42 -16.24 12.02
CA ARG A 184 -7.36 -17.22 11.79
C ARG A 184 -7.93 -18.58 11.40
N ILE A 185 -7.31 -19.20 10.41
CA ILE A 185 -7.57 -20.56 9.95
C ILE A 185 -6.31 -21.40 10.18
N GLU A 186 -6.45 -22.53 10.87
CA GLU A 186 -5.43 -23.56 11.07
C GLU A 186 -5.82 -24.80 10.25
N ASP A 187 -4.95 -25.17 9.31
CA ASP A 187 -5.16 -26.31 8.39
C ASP A 187 -4.37 -27.57 8.82
N LYS A 188 -3.85 -27.61 10.05
CA LYS A 188 -3.17 -28.80 10.57
C LYS A 188 -4.16 -29.95 10.71
N LYS A 189 -3.97 -30.99 9.90
CA LYS A 189 -4.81 -32.19 9.87
C LYS A 189 -5.06 -32.79 11.25
N GLY A 190 -6.33 -32.98 11.61
CA GLY A 190 -6.78 -33.51 12.91
C GLY A 190 -6.73 -32.51 14.06
N ALA A 191 -6.38 -31.25 13.78
CA ALA A 191 -6.35 -30.13 14.71
C ALA A 191 -6.79 -28.83 14.00
N GLU A 192 -7.64 -28.95 12.99
CA GLU A 192 -8.15 -27.84 12.20
C GLU A 192 -8.95 -26.89 13.09
N GLN A 193 -8.81 -25.59 12.88
CA GLN A 193 -9.51 -24.59 13.69
C GLN A 193 -9.75 -23.30 12.92
N ILE A 194 -10.95 -22.76 13.06
CA ILE A 194 -11.23 -21.35 12.80
C ILE A 194 -11.28 -20.63 14.14
N TYR A 195 -10.49 -19.57 14.29
CA TYR A 195 -10.44 -18.72 15.47
C TYR A 195 -10.83 -17.30 15.09
N LEU A 196 -11.84 -16.78 15.78
CA LEU A 196 -12.30 -15.40 15.67
C LEU A 196 -12.11 -14.71 17.02
N HIS A 197 -11.42 -13.58 17.02
CA HIS A 197 -11.21 -12.75 18.20
C HIS A 197 -11.60 -11.31 17.90
N ALA A 198 -12.53 -10.79 18.70
CA ALA A 198 -12.83 -9.37 18.80
C ALA A 198 -12.23 -8.81 20.09
N GLN A 199 -11.46 -7.73 19.98
CA GLN A 199 -10.81 -7.10 21.13
C GLN A 199 -11.80 -6.44 22.10
N ARG A 200 -12.99 -6.07 21.61
CA ARG A 200 -14.01 -5.40 22.41
C ARG A 200 -15.42 -5.90 22.06
N ASP A 201 -16.00 -5.38 20.98
CA ASP A 201 -17.37 -5.69 20.58
C ASP A 201 -17.36 -6.59 19.33
N TRP A 202 -18.29 -7.53 19.26
CA TRP A 202 -18.60 -8.32 18.06
C TRP A 202 -20.08 -8.22 17.76
N ASP A 203 -20.41 -7.55 16.67
CA ASP A 203 -21.78 -7.43 16.16
C ASP A 203 -21.97 -8.34 14.94
N GLU A 204 -22.99 -9.19 14.98
CA GLU A 204 -23.37 -10.07 13.86
C GLU A 204 -24.78 -9.68 13.37
N ASN A 205 -24.92 -9.21 12.13
CA ASN A 205 -26.19 -8.85 11.54
C ASN A 205 -26.49 -9.70 10.28
N ILE A 206 -27.61 -10.43 10.30
CA ILE A 206 -28.05 -11.31 9.21
C ILE A 206 -29.45 -10.88 8.78
N GLU A 207 -29.56 -10.37 7.54
CA GLU A 207 -30.81 -9.83 7.01
C GLU A 207 -31.84 -10.89 6.59
N HIS A 208 -31.45 -12.17 6.56
CA HIS A 208 -32.33 -13.27 6.16
C HIS A 208 -32.22 -14.46 7.14
N ASP A 209 -31.46 -15.51 6.79
CA ASP A 209 -31.38 -16.73 7.59
C ASP A 209 -29.97 -16.95 8.14
N GLN A 210 -29.86 -17.26 9.44
CA GLN A 210 -28.66 -17.84 10.04
C GLN A 210 -28.88 -19.34 10.26
N LYS A 211 -27.93 -20.19 9.84
CA LYS A 211 -27.96 -21.63 10.06
C LYS A 211 -26.67 -22.08 10.74
N ILE A 212 -26.81 -22.73 11.89
CA ILE A 212 -25.67 -23.23 12.66
C ILE A 212 -25.84 -24.75 12.85
N HIS A 213 -24.85 -25.52 12.40
CA HIS A 213 -24.77 -26.96 12.62
C HIS A 213 -23.44 -27.29 13.31
N ILE A 214 -23.53 -27.93 14.48
CA ILE A 214 -22.37 -28.38 15.26
C ILE A 214 -22.40 -29.91 15.30
N GLY A 215 -21.35 -30.53 14.75
CA GLY A 215 -21.25 -32.00 14.66
C GLY A 215 -20.86 -32.70 15.96
N ASN A 216 -20.46 -31.94 16.99
CA ASN A 216 -20.12 -32.48 18.31
C ASN A 216 -20.70 -31.58 19.42
N GLU A 217 -19.88 -30.74 20.06
CA GLU A 217 -20.28 -29.95 21.23
C GLU A 217 -20.26 -28.45 20.97
N ARG A 218 -21.18 -27.72 21.62
CA ARG A 218 -21.19 -26.25 21.72
C ARG A 218 -21.05 -25.86 23.18
N HIS A 219 -20.11 -24.96 23.46
CA HIS A 219 -19.89 -24.37 24.78
C HIS A 219 -20.03 -22.86 24.66
N ASP A 220 -20.94 -22.27 25.45
CA ASP A 220 -21.14 -20.82 25.52
C ASP A 220 -20.87 -20.36 26.96
N THR A 221 -20.12 -19.28 27.13
CA THR A 221 -19.87 -18.65 28.43
C THR A 221 -20.06 -17.16 28.29
N VAL A 222 -20.90 -16.59 29.15
CA VAL A 222 -21.16 -15.15 29.22
C VAL A 222 -20.97 -14.73 30.68
N GLU A 223 -20.10 -13.75 30.91
CA GLU A 223 -19.72 -13.33 32.26
C GLU A 223 -20.77 -12.45 32.94
N ALA A 224 -21.58 -11.77 32.13
CA ALA A 224 -22.63 -10.87 32.58
C ALA A 224 -23.97 -11.31 31.97
N ASP A 225 -24.76 -10.36 31.50
CA ASP A 225 -26.13 -10.60 31.09
C ASP A 225 -26.24 -11.24 29.69
N VAL A 226 -27.21 -12.13 29.55
CA VAL A 226 -27.67 -12.64 28.25
C VAL A 226 -29.09 -12.17 28.03
N PHE A 227 -29.32 -11.54 26.88
CA PHE A 227 -30.65 -11.18 26.41
C PHE A 227 -30.93 -11.89 25.09
N SER A 228 -32.15 -12.42 24.93
CA SER A 228 -32.61 -13.02 23.69
C SER A 228 -34.07 -12.67 23.48
N GLU A 229 -34.40 -12.09 22.33
CA GLU A 229 -35.76 -11.79 21.92
C GLU A 229 -36.11 -12.60 20.67
N PHE A 230 -37.12 -13.46 20.78
CA PHE A 230 -37.67 -14.22 19.67
C PHE A 230 -39.05 -13.64 19.33
N LYS A 231 -39.16 -12.93 18.20
CA LYS A 231 -40.36 -12.14 17.85
C LYS A 231 -41.60 -12.97 17.52
N VAL A 232 -41.43 -14.23 17.12
CA VAL A 232 -42.54 -15.07 16.66
C VAL A 232 -42.59 -16.37 17.44
N GLU A 233 -41.73 -17.34 17.09
CA GLU A 233 -41.78 -18.68 17.66
C GLU A 233 -40.37 -19.18 17.94
N GLU A 234 -40.21 -19.83 19.09
CA GLU A 234 -39.02 -20.60 19.44
C GLU A 234 -39.40 -22.08 19.55
N HIS A 235 -38.76 -22.92 18.74
CA HIS A 235 -38.84 -24.37 18.88
C HIS A 235 -37.54 -24.89 19.48
N ARG A 236 -37.62 -25.49 20.66
CA ARG A 236 -36.47 -26.14 21.30
C ARG A 236 -36.76 -27.60 21.57
N ILE A 237 -36.09 -28.49 20.84
CA ILE A 237 -36.13 -29.93 21.05
C ILE A 237 -34.83 -30.36 21.72
N THR A 238 -34.94 -31.09 22.83
CA THR A 238 -33.80 -31.74 23.50
C THR A 238 -34.14 -33.22 23.62
N HIS A 239 -33.34 -34.08 22.98
CA HIS A 239 -33.64 -35.52 22.89
C HIS A 239 -33.42 -36.26 24.21
N LEU A 240 -32.44 -35.82 24.99
CA LEU A 240 -32.11 -36.37 26.31
C LEU A 240 -32.41 -35.32 27.37
N ASP A 241 -31.70 -35.38 28.49
CA ASP A 241 -31.90 -34.48 29.61
C ASP A 241 -31.59 -33.02 29.25
N ARG A 242 -32.51 -32.13 29.61
CA ARG A 242 -32.22 -30.70 29.78
C ARG A 242 -31.97 -30.44 31.26
N LYS A 243 -30.72 -30.18 31.64
CA LYS A 243 -30.34 -29.78 33.00
C LYS A 243 -30.26 -28.26 33.09
N THR A 244 -30.89 -27.68 34.10
CA THR A 244 -30.89 -26.24 34.36
C THR A 244 -30.74 -26.01 35.86
N GLU A 245 -29.83 -25.13 36.27
CA GLU A 245 -29.65 -24.70 37.65
C GLU A 245 -29.81 -23.18 37.69
N ALA A 246 -30.79 -22.69 38.45
CA ALA A 246 -30.94 -21.28 38.79
C ALA A 246 -30.57 -21.11 40.27
N ARG A 247 -29.65 -20.18 40.56
CA ARG A 247 -29.13 -19.96 41.93
C ARG A 247 -29.88 -18.91 42.73
N ALA A 248 -30.48 -17.95 42.02
CA ALA A 248 -31.35 -16.94 42.59
C ALA A 248 -32.78 -17.24 42.12
N ASP A 249 -33.52 -16.22 41.70
CA ASP A 249 -34.91 -16.36 41.30
C ASP A 249 -35.05 -16.76 39.82
N ASP A 250 -36.02 -17.63 39.53
CA ASP A 250 -36.49 -17.96 38.18
C ASP A 250 -37.94 -17.49 38.05
N HIS A 251 -38.17 -16.51 37.17
CA HIS A 251 -39.48 -15.91 36.94
C HIS A 251 -40.01 -16.27 35.56
N LEU A 252 -41.20 -16.87 35.52
CA LEU A 252 -41.93 -17.13 34.28
C LEU A 252 -43.29 -16.42 34.30
N THR A 253 -43.49 -15.52 33.35
CA THR A 253 -44.79 -14.90 33.07
C THR A 253 -45.36 -15.49 31.80
N VAL A 254 -46.58 -16.01 31.85
CA VAL A 254 -47.29 -16.53 30.68
C VAL A 254 -48.56 -15.72 30.47
N GLY A 255 -48.67 -15.04 29.31
CA GLY A 255 -49.76 -14.11 29.04
C GLY A 255 -51.11 -14.76 28.73
N VAL A 256 -51.11 -15.99 28.18
CA VAL A 256 -52.34 -16.68 27.78
C VAL A 256 -52.42 -18.07 28.41
N THR A 257 -51.71 -19.06 27.84
CA THR A 257 -51.81 -20.46 28.29
C THR A 257 -50.43 -21.10 28.37
N ARG A 258 -50.17 -21.77 29.49
CA ARG A 258 -49.04 -22.70 29.63
C ARG A 258 -49.60 -24.13 29.64
N HIS A 259 -49.23 -24.94 28.66
CA HIS A 259 -49.53 -26.37 28.68
C HIS A 259 -48.26 -27.16 28.97
N VAL A 260 -48.27 -27.96 30.04
CA VAL A 260 -47.15 -28.84 30.41
C VAL A 260 -47.69 -30.26 30.44
N LYS A 261 -47.16 -31.12 29.58
CA LYS A 261 -47.42 -32.56 29.61
C LYS A 261 -46.17 -33.27 30.09
N ILE A 262 -46.26 -33.93 31.23
CA ILE A 262 -45.19 -34.75 31.78
C ILE A 262 -45.56 -36.21 31.48
N GLY A 263 -44.73 -36.91 30.72
CA GLY A 263 -44.87 -38.36 30.54
C GLY A 263 -44.33 -39.07 31.79
N ALA A 264 -45.11 -39.99 32.35
CA ALA A 264 -44.58 -40.94 33.33
C ALA A 264 -43.76 -42.02 32.60
N ALA A 265 -42.66 -42.45 33.24
CA ALA A 265 -41.87 -43.60 32.79
C ALA A 265 -42.66 -44.91 32.90
#